data_AF-A0A523RV62-F1
#
_entry.id   AF-A0A523RV62-F1
#
_cell.length_a   1.000
_cell.length_b   1.000
_cell.length_c   1.000
_cell.angle_alpha   90.00
_cell.angle_beta   90.00
_cell.angle_gamma   90.00
#
_symmetry.space_group_name_H-M   'P 1'
#
loop_
_entity.id
_entity.type
_entity.pdbx_description
1 polymer ?
#
loop_
_entity_poly.entity_id
_entity_poly.type
_entity_poly.pdbx_seq_one_letter_code
_entity_poly.pdbx_strand_id
1 'polypeptide(L)'
;MVEKKHADHIRVFVHPEDMTFKEHEEGLSAEYDRKLLQQHLPLTSGILKGDQNLANALGTMIPESTRDALRETDFVGVFGRVVKQKGFQGNVCLQYFYVWDYQAVPAHEGDYEPIFVFLDGSRRYAIYDLVHYCSRRIDLKKPGKDNLGFRMIPGWHSFLPANLNNDEIDKALEVRPLSDQHLQSWWSIPDEEARLKVEGFIRDPFLMEAPGHFMDQPDENSQTMCCSFLHIENALSEFEDPKVGLVEGIKRAFSNCIGILALYRLGTFLQLLGEMNDIGMVKIPVSLSSGGIDIVAIGAMLRDGFVTLTKAGSALLDGFYADEEED
;
A
#
# COMPACT_ATOMS: atom_id res chain seq x y z
N MET A 1 -6.08 -24.55 -8.17
CA MET A 1 -7.25 -23.69 -7.86
C MET A 1 -7.11 -23.29 -6.42
N VAL A 2 -6.98 -22.00 -6.17
CA VAL A 2 -6.85 -21.43 -4.83
C VAL A 2 -8.23 -21.42 -4.17
N GLU A 3 -8.31 -21.83 -2.90
CA GLU A 3 -9.54 -21.76 -2.11
C GLU A 3 -9.71 -20.33 -1.57
N LYS A 4 -10.86 -19.71 -1.80
CA LYS A 4 -11.20 -18.37 -1.31
C LYS A 4 -12.19 -18.50 -0.14
N LYS A 5 -11.69 -18.60 1.10
CA LYS A 5 -12.54 -18.96 2.25
C LYS A 5 -13.49 -17.84 2.65
N HIS A 6 -13.07 -16.59 2.47
CA HIS A 6 -13.81 -15.40 2.90
C HIS A 6 -14.46 -14.62 1.76
N ALA A 7 -14.61 -15.23 0.57
CA ALA A 7 -15.16 -14.55 -0.61
C ALA A 7 -16.55 -13.92 -0.33
N ASP A 8 -17.42 -14.59 0.44
CA ASP A 8 -18.74 -14.09 0.82
C ASP A 8 -18.67 -12.86 1.73
N HIS A 9 -17.63 -12.77 2.57
CA HIS A 9 -17.40 -11.60 3.41
C HIS A 9 -16.82 -10.43 2.63
N ILE A 10 -15.96 -10.70 1.64
CA ILE A 10 -15.26 -9.68 0.85
C ILE A 10 -16.20 -9.11 -0.22
N ARG A 11 -16.92 -9.97 -0.94
CA ARG A 11 -17.81 -9.62 -2.06
C ARG A 11 -19.23 -9.36 -1.60
N VAL A 12 -19.38 -8.38 -0.73
CA VAL A 12 -20.69 -7.99 -0.21
C VAL A 12 -21.51 -7.31 -1.30
N PHE A 13 -22.74 -7.79 -1.50
CA PHE A 13 -23.75 -7.08 -2.28
C PHE A 13 -24.80 -6.51 -1.34
N VAL A 14 -24.96 -5.19 -1.35
CA VAL A 14 -25.94 -4.48 -0.51
C VAL A 14 -26.92 -3.77 -1.43
N HIS A 15 -28.21 -3.95 -1.18
CA HIS A 15 -29.25 -3.20 -1.91
C HIS A 15 -29.20 -1.72 -1.53
N PRO A 16 -29.34 -0.78 -2.49
CA PRO A 16 -29.26 0.65 -2.19
C PRO A 16 -30.22 1.14 -1.10
N GLU A 17 -31.41 0.55 -0.98
CA GLU A 17 -32.38 0.86 0.09
C GLU A 17 -31.94 0.45 1.50
N ASP A 18 -31.05 -0.53 1.62
CA ASP A 18 -30.58 -1.08 2.90
C ASP A 18 -29.27 -0.44 3.36
N MET A 19 -28.62 0.34 2.49
CA MET A 19 -27.34 0.96 2.78
C MET A 19 -27.44 2.00 3.88
N THR A 20 -26.56 1.89 4.88
CA THR A 20 -26.40 2.88 5.93
C THR A 20 -24.98 3.42 5.97
N PHE A 21 -24.83 4.60 6.54
CA PHE A 21 -23.55 5.33 6.65
C PHE A 21 -23.44 5.94 8.06
N LYS A 22 -23.52 5.10 9.08
CA LYS A 22 -23.55 5.46 10.50
C LYS A 22 -22.25 5.14 11.22
N GLU A 23 -21.32 4.39 10.60
CA GLU A 23 -19.99 4.12 11.16
C GLU A 23 -19.09 5.37 11.07
N HIS A 24 -19.39 6.39 11.89
CA HIS A 24 -18.63 7.63 12.02
C HIS A 24 -18.73 8.21 13.44
N GLU A 25 -17.75 9.02 13.85
CA GLU A 25 -17.76 9.67 15.17
C GLU A 25 -18.79 10.81 15.29
N GLU A 26 -19.05 11.24 16.53
CA GLU A 26 -19.89 12.41 16.80
C GLU A 26 -19.30 13.66 16.16
N GLY A 27 -20.17 14.55 15.65
CA GLY A 27 -19.73 15.75 14.94
C GLY A 27 -19.41 15.52 13.47
N LEU A 28 -19.46 14.28 12.99
CA LEU A 28 -19.29 13.92 11.60
C LEU A 28 -20.61 13.48 10.94
N SER A 29 -20.56 13.33 9.63
CA SER A 29 -21.59 12.68 8.81
C SER A 29 -20.90 11.90 7.71
N ALA A 30 -21.43 10.74 7.35
CA ALA A 30 -20.98 9.96 6.22
C ALA A 30 -22.12 9.74 5.21
N GLU A 31 -21.82 9.76 3.92
CA GLU A 31 -22.77 9.50 2.85
C GLU A 31 -22.09 8.97 1.60
N TYR A 32 -22.86 8.43 0.66
CA TYR A 32 -22.39 8.12 -0.69
C TYR A 32 -22.77 9.22 -1.67
N ASP A 33 -21.78 9.98 -2.12
CA ASP A 33 -21.91 10.93 -3.24
C ASP A 33 -21.06 10.44 -4.41
N ARG A 34 -21.67 9.65 -5.30
CA ARG A 34 -21.02 9.09 -6.50
C ARG A 34 -20.33 10.16 -7.33
N LYS A 35 -20.96 11.33 -7.50
CA LYS A 35 -20.45 12.36 -8.39
C LYS A 35 -19.18 12.97 -7.81
N LEU A 36 -19.20 13.30 -6.52
CA LEU A 36 -18.04 13.86 -5.83
C LEU A 36 -16.88 12.85 -5.77
N LEU A 37 -17.19 11.59 -5.45
CA LEU A 37 -16.21 10.51 -5.41
C LEU A 37 -15.56 10.29 -6.79
N GLN A 38 -16.36 10.16 -7.85
CA GLN A 38 -15.80 9.95 -9.19
C GLN A 38 -14.99 11.16 -9.68
N GLN A 39 -15.44 12.38 -9.35
CA GLN A 39 -14.74 13.61 -9.73
C GLN A 39 -13.35 13.71 -9.07
N HIS A 40 -13.19 13.19 -7.86
CA HIS A 40 -11.97 13.31 -7.06
C HIS A 40 -11.22 12.00 -6.86
N LEU A 41 -11.64 10.92 -7.53
CA LEU A 41 -10.94 9.65 -7.56
C LEU A 41 -9.50 9.90 -8.05
N PRO A 42 -8.48 9.52 -7.27
CA PRO A 42 -7.10 9.63 -7.72
C PRO A 42 -6.86 8.83 -9.00
N LEU A 43 -5.95 9.32 -9.85
CA LEU A 43 -5.47 8.52 -10.98
C LEU A 43 -4.71 7.33 -10.42
N THR A 44 -4.95 6.14 -10.95
CA THR A 44 -4.23 4.93 -10.57
C THR A 44 -3.72 4.17 -11.78
N SER A 45 -2.69 3.36 -11.59
CA SER A 45 -2.22 2.39 -12.57
C SER A 45 -1.93 1.04 -11.92
N GLY A 46 -2.16 -0.03 -12.66
CA GLY A 46 -1.80 -1.40 -12.27
C GLY A 46 -2.88 -2.14 -11.47
N ILE A 47 -4.00 -1.51 -11.13
CA ILE A 47 -5.02 -2.12 -10.25
C ILE A 47 -5.68 -3.33 -10.92
N LEU A 48 -6.03 -3.20 -12.20
CA LEU A 48 -6.86 -4.21 -12.87
C LEU A 48 -6.08 -5.44 -13.34
N LYS A 49 -4.78 -5.28 -13.63
CA LYS A 49 -3.97 -6.31 -14.30
C LYS A 49 -2.56 -6.46 -13.73
N GLY A 50 -2.20 -5.71 -12.69
CA GLY A 50 -0.84 -5.67 -12.14
C GLY A 50 -0.33 -7.05 -11.79
N ASP A 51 -1.09 -7.81 -11.01
CA ASP A 51 -0.70 -9.15 -10.54
C ASP A 51 -0.58 -10.17 -11.68
N GLN A 52 -1.53 -10.15 -12.61
CA GLN A 52 -1.47 -11.02 -13.80
C GLN A 52 -0.25 -10.69 -14.66
N ASN A 53 0.06 -9.41 -14.83
CA ASN A 53 1.24 -8.95 -15.56
C ASN A 53 2.53 -9.39 -14.84
N LEU A 54 2.58 -9.26 -13.51
CA LEU A 54 3.71 -9.72 -12.69
C LEU A 54 3.92 -11.23 -12.83
N ALA A 55 2.85 -12.02 -12.68
CA ALA A 55 2.88 -13.47 -12.82
C ALA A 55 3.40 -13.91 -14.20
N ASN A 56 2.98 -13.22 -15.25
CA ASN A 56 3.41 -13.51 -16.62
C ASN A 56 4.86 -13.08 -16.89
N ALA A 57 5.28 -11.93 -16.37
CA ALA A 57 6.64 -11.43 -16.54
C ALA A 57 7.67 -12.29 -15.79
N LEU A 58 7.34 -12.73 -14.57
CA LEU A 58 8.24 -13.57 -13.77
C LEU A 58 8.22 -15.03 -14.20
N GLY A 59 7.11 -15.54 -14.75
CA GLY A 59 7.05 -16.83 -15.42
C GLY A 59 7.46 -18.01 -14.51
N THR A 60 8.59 -18.65 -14.80
CA THR A 60 9.12 -19.77 -13.99
C THR A 60 10.16 -19.33 -12.95
N MET A 61 10.41 -18.02 -12.79
CA MET A 61 11.36 -17.49 -11.81
C MET A 61 10.80 -17.48 -10.38
N ILE A 62 9.47 -17.53 -10.24
CA ILE A 62 8.77 -17.65 -8.96
C ILE A 62 8.15 -19.04 -8.80
N PRO A 63 7.92 -19.52 -7.56
CA PRO A 63 7.24 -20.79 -7.33
C PRO A 63 5.87 -20.85 -8.03
N GLU A 64 5.49 -22.03 -8.50
CA GLU A 64 4.20 -22.24 -9.19
C GLU A 64 3.02 -21.82 -8.30
N SER A 65 3.07 -22.11 -7.01
CA SER A 65 2.05 -21.69 -6.04
C SER A 65 1.89 -20.17 -5.95
N THR A 66 2.99 -19.40 -5.98
CA THR A 66 2.96 -17.93 -5.94
C THR A 66 2.43 -17.35 -7.24
N ARG A 67 2.81 -17.95 -8.37
CA ARG A 67 2.30 -17.56 -9.68
C ARG A 67 0.80 -17.82 -9.80
N ASP A 68 0.33 -18.96 -9.30
CA ASP A 68 -1.09 -19.30 -9.28
C ASP A 68 -1.84 -18.34 -8.34
N ALA A 69 -1.29 -18.04 -7.16
CA ALA A 69 -1.83 -17.05 -6.24
C ALA A 69 -2.02 -15.66 -6.91
N LEU A 70 -0.99 -15.13 -7.57
CA LEU A 70 -1.07 -13.88 -8.34
C LEU A 70 -2.14 -13.89 -9.45
N ARG A 71 -2.36 -15.04 -10.08
CA ARG A 71 -3.36 -15.17 -11.16
C ARG A 71 -4.79 -15.26 -10.64
N GLU A 72 -4.95 -15.77 -9.43
CA GLU A 72 -6.23 -15.95 -8.76
C GLU A 72 -6.61 -14.73 -7.89
N THR A 73 -5.69 -13.78 -7.65
CA THR A 73 -6.01 -12.46 -7.09
C THR A 73 -7.08 -11.77 -7.93
N ASP A 74 -8.21 -11.44 -7.31
CA ASP A 74 -9.29 -10.73 -7.97
C ASP A 74 -9.48 -9.34 -7.39
N PHE A 75 -9.37 -8.32 -8.24
CA PHE A 75 -9.81 -6.98 -7.87
C PHE A 75 -11.34 -6.95 -7.77
N VAL A 76 -11.86 -6.74 -6.55
CA VAL A 76 -13.30 -6.72 -6.26
C VAL A 76 -13.91 -5.40 -6.66
N GLY A 77 -13.20 -4.30 -6.39
CA GLY A 77 -13.61 -2.95 -6.75
C GLY A 77 -12.99 -1.87 -5.88
N VAL A 78 -13.28 -0.62 -6.23
CA VAL A 78 -13.02 0.55 -5.39
C VAL A 78 -14.32 0.96 -4.72
N PHE A 79 -14.32 0.98 -3.39
CA PHE A 79 -15.45 1.37 -2.56
C PHE A 79 -15.17 2.73 -1.95
N GLY A 80 -16.16 3.62 -1.92
CA GLY A 80 -15.96 4.93 -1.35
C GLY A 80 -17.18 5.54 -0.69
N ARG A 81 -16.89 6.45 0.24
CA ARG A 81 -17.87 7.28 0.94
C ARG A 81 -17.27 8.64 1.25
N VAL A 82 -18.14 9.60 1.51
CA VAL A 82 -17.79 10.98 1.83
C VAL A 82 -18.04 11.21 3.30
N VAL A 83 -17.02 11.66 4.04
CA VAL A 83 -17.12 12.03 5.44
C VAL A 83 -16.94 13.55 5.57
N LYS A 84 -17.85 14.21 6.28
CA LYS A 84 -17.86 15.67 6.45
C LYS A 84 -17.89 16.04 7.93
N GLN A 85 -17.06 17.00 8.33
CA GLN A 85 -17.17 17.65 9.64
C GLN A 85 -18.38 18.60 9.67
N LYS A 86 -19.14 18.61 10.76
CA LYS A 86 -20.24 19.57 10.95
C LYS A 86 -19.69 21.00 11.14
N GLY A 87 -20.34 22.00 10.54
CA GLY A 87 -20.01 23.41 10.70
C GLY A 87 -19.89 24.19 9.38
N PHE A 88 -19.83 25.51 9.45
CA PHE A 88 -19.54 26.35 8.29
C PHE A 88 -18.09 26.15 7.88
N GLN A 89 -17.84 25.72 6.62
CA GLN A 89 -16.53 25.29 6.10
C GLN A 89 -15.97 23.99 6.68
N GLY A 90 -16.83 23.06 7.14
CA GLY A 90 -16.37 21.74 7.59
C GLY A 90 -15.55 21.02 6.51
N ASN A 91 -14.44 20.40 6.92
CA ASN A 91 -13.56 19.67 6.02
C ASN A 91 -14.27 18.44 5.46
N VAL A 92 -13.90 18.07 4.23
CA VAL A 92 -14.43 16.88 3.54
C VAL A 92 -13.30 15.88 3.34
N CYS A 93 -13.52 14.64 3.74
CA CYS A 93 -12.66 13.51 3.41
C CYS A 93 -13.42 12.54 2.51
N LEU A 94 -12.82 12.15 1.40
CA LEU A 94 -13.30 11.12 0.50
C LEU A 94 -12.48 9.87 0.77
N GLN A 95 -13.12 8.86 1.35
CA GLN A 95 -12.47 7.59 1.65
C GLN A 95 -12.63 6.67 0.45
N TYR A 96 -11.53 6.11 -0.05
CA TYR A 96 -11.50 5.09 -1.08
C TYR A 96 -10.81 3.86 -0.52
N PHE A 97 -11.42 2.69 -0.70
CA PHE A 97 -10.86 1.38 -0.38
C PHE A 97 -10.79 0.57 -1.64
N TYR A 98 -9.57 0.22 -2.04
CA TYR A 98 -9.34 -0.73 -3.11
C TYR A 98 -9.29 -2.12 -2.47
N VAL A 99 -10.13 -3.01 -2.97
CA VAL A 99 -10.36 -4.31 -2.33
C VAL A 99 -10.00 -5.42 -3.30
N TRP A 100 -9.17 -6.34 -2.84
CA TRP A 100 -8.85 -7.57 -3.53
C TRP A 100 -9.33 -8.77 -2.71
N ASP A 101 -9.92 -9.72 -3.43
CA ASP A 101 -10.27 -11.03 -2.93
C ASP A 101 -9.10 -11.96 -3.27
N TYR A 102 -8.23 -12.12 -2.27
CA TYR A 102 -6.96 -12.85 -2.27
C TYR A 102 -5.71 -12.03 -2.63
N GLN A 103 -4.62 -12.19 -1.86
CA GLN A 103 -3.27 -11.69 -2.17
C GLN A 103 -2.33 -12.85 -2.55
N ALA A 104 -1.28 -12.54 -3.31
CA ALA A 104 -0.23 -13.50 -3.67
C ALA A 104 0.52 -14.10 -2.46
N VAL A 105 0.43 -13.46 -1.29
CA VAL A 105 0.91 -13.96 -0.01
C VAL A 105 -0.21 -14.80 0.62
N PRO A 106 -0.09 -16.15 0.69
CA PRO A 106 -1.22 -17.03 1.01
C PRO A 106 -1.90 -16.84 2.37
N ALA A 107 -1.31 -16.07 3.29
CA ALA A 107 -1.88 -15.74 4.58
C ALA A 107 -2.92 -14.60 4.52
N HIS A 108 -2.96 -13.82 3.44
CA HIS A 108 -3.83 -12.65 3.30
C HIS A 108 -4.92 -12.93 2.25
N GLU A 109 -6.05 -13.51 2.70
CA GLU A 109 -7.17 -13.84 1.81
C GLU A 109 -8.04 -12.63 1.43
N GLY A 110 -7.91 -11.51 2.13
CA GLY A 110 -8.54 -10.23 1.77
C GLY A 110 -7.55 -9.10 1.95
N ASP A 111 -7.43 -8.24 0.94
CA ASP A 111 -6.55 -7.08 0.96
C ASP A 111 -7.33 -5.79 0.76
N TYR A 112 -7.00 -4.77 1.56
CA TYR A 112 -7.73 -3.51 1.64
C TYR A 112 -6.73 -2.37 1.69
N GLU A 113 -6.67 -1.61 0.61
CA GLU A 113 -5.70 -0.53 0.47
C GLU A 113 -6.43 0.82 0.47
N PRO A 114 -6.35 1.59 1.56
CA PRO A 114 -7.04 2.86 1.70
C PRO A 114 -6.29 4.00 1.00
N ILE A 115 -7.06 4.88 0.34
CA ILE A 115 -6.63 6.22 -0.02
C ILE A 115 -7.68 7.22 0.47
N PHE A 116 -7.29 8.14 1.34
CA PHE A 116 -8.15 9.18 1.89
C PHE A 116 -7.82 10.52 1.25
N VAL A 117 -8.74 11.06 0.45
CA VAL A 117 -8.57 12.36 -0.22
C VAL A 117 -9.28 13.44 0.58
N PHE A 118 -8.50 14.38 1.10
CA PHE A 118 -9.01 15.53 1.85
C PHE A 118 -9.21 16.72 0.91
N LEU A 119 -10.38 17.35 1.02
CA LEU A 119 -10.73 18.62 0.39
C LEU A 119 -10.85 19.68 1.49
N ASP A 120 -9.78 20.44 1.68
CA ASP A 120 -9.64 21.48 2.70
C ASP A 120 -9.53 22.85 2.03
N GLY A 121 -10.67 23.53 1.88
CA GLY A 121 -10.76 24.80 1.17
C GLY A 121 -10.28 24.71 -0.28
N SER A 122 -9.11 25.31 -0.57
CA SER A 122 -8.47 25.24 -1.88
C SER A 122 -7.47 24.09 -2.02
N ARG A 123 -7.14 23.40 -0.92
CA ARG A 123 -6.17 22.31 -0.87
C ARG A 123 -6.88 20.98 -1.16
N ARG A 124 -6.20 20.15 -1.94
CA ARG A 124 -6.54 18.75 -2.14
C ARG A 124 -5.29 17.93 -1.86
N TYR A 125 -5.39 16.96 -0.98
CA TYR A 125 -4.28 16.05 -0.70
C TYR A 125 -4.81 14.66 -0.42
N ALA A 126 -3.99 13.65 -0.64
CA ALA A 126 -4.28 12.28 -0.29
C ALA A 126 -3.37 11.85 0.85
N ILE A 127 -3.93 11.13 1.81
CA ILE A 127 -3.18 10.23 2.68
C ILE A 127 -3.45 8.82 2.17
N TYR A 128 -2.40 8.07 1.88
CA TYR A 128 -2.48 6.77 1.20
C TYR A 128 -1.60 5.75 1.89
N ASP A 129 -1.95 4.48 1.74
CA ASP A 129 -1.15 3.35 2.17
C ASP A 129 0.04 3.14 1.23
N LEU A 130 1.24 3.32 1.78
CA LEU A 130 2.48 3.11 1.06
C LEU A 130 2.86 1.63 1.04
N VAL A 131 2.84 0.98 2.22
CA VAL A 131 3.17 -0.43 2.50
C VAL A 131 2.64 -0.76 3.91
N HIS A 132 2.00 -1.91 4.12
CA HIS A 132 1.61 -2.42 5.45
C HIS A 132 0.93 -1.37 6.35
N TYR A 133 -0.01 -0.59 5.81
CA TYR A 133 -0.71 0.47 6.53
C TYR A 133 0.18 1.62 7.00
N CYS A 134 1.36 1.83 6.39
CA CYS A 134 2.14 3.05 6.56
C CYS A 134 1.46 4.21 5.84
N SER A 135 1.16 5.29 6.56
CA SER A 135 0.54 6.47 5.93
C SER A 135 1.59 7.44 5.41
N ARG A 136 1.37 7.94 4.19
CA ARG A 136 2.08 9.07 3.59
C ARG A 136 1.10 10.07 3.03
N ARG A 137 1.53 11.32 2.96
CA ARG A 137 0.74 12.41 2.36
C ARG A 137 1.34 12.83 1.04
N ILE A 138 0.47 13.07 0.08
CA ILE A 138 0.80 13.76 -1.16
C ILE A 138 -0.21 14.87 -1.44
N ASP A 139 0.29 16.05 -1.78
CA ASP A 139 -0.57 17.13 -2.24
C ASP A 139 -0.95 16.86 -3.70
N LEU A 140 -2.24 16.71 -3.95
CA LEU A 140 -2.77 16.43 -5.28
C LEU A 140 -3.25 17.74 -5.90
N LYS A 141 -2.88 18.01 -7.16
CA LYS A 141 -3.51 19.12 -7.88
C LYS A 141 -4.94 18.72 -8.28
N LYS A 142 -5.62 19.61 -9.01
CA LYS A 142 -6.96 19.32 -9.53
C LYS A 142 -6.88 18.07 -10.43
N PRO A 143 -7.82 17.10 -10.27
CA PRO A 143 -7.91 15.95 -11.16
C PRO A 143 -7.82 16.36 -12.63
N GLY A 144 -6.90 15.75 -13.39
CA GLY A 144 -6.71 16.00 -14.83
C GLY A 144 -5.91 17.27 -15.19
N LYS A 145 -5.37 18.01 -14.21
CA LYS A 145 -4.37 19.07 -14.48
C LYS A 145 -2.93 18.57 -14.47
N ASP A 146 -2.67 17.53 -13.68
CA ASP A 146 -1.42 16.80 -13.65
C ASP A 146 -1.70 15.30 -13.77
N ASN A 147 -0.65 14.60 -14.15
CA ASN A 147 -0.63 13.14 -14.26
C ASN A 147 -0.26 12.48 -12.92
N LEU A 148 -0.16 13.25 -11.84
CA LEU A 148 0.23 12.75 -10.53
C LEU A 148 -0.89 11.87 -9.96
N GLY A 149 -0.56 10.61 -9.71
CA GLY A 149 -1.47 9.59 -9.20
C GLY A 149 -0.72 8.53 -8.42
N PHE A 150 -1.27 7.33 -8.40
CA PHE A 150 -0.75 6.20 -7.66
C PHE A 150 -0.50 4.99 -8.56
N ARG A 151 0.68 4.41 -8.48
CA ARG A 151 0.99 3.12 -9.07
C ARG A 151 0.87 2.07 -7.98
N MET A 152 -0.01 1.10 -8.20
CA MET A 152 -0.10 -0.07 -7.32
C MET A 152 1.12 -0.94 -7.53
N ILE A 153 1.71 -1.46 -6.45
CA ILE A 153 2.76 -2.48 -6.51
C ILE A 153 2.09 -3.87 -6.64
N PRO A 154 2.24 -4.58 -7.76
CA PRO A 154 1.67 -5.92 -7.91
C PRO A 154 2.18 -6.91 -6.87
N GLY A 155 1.29 -7.80 -6.42
CA GLY A 155 1.55 -8.81 -5.39
C GLY A 155 1.53 -8.27 -3.95
N TRP A 156 1.77 -6.97 -3.76
CA TRP A 156 1.75 -6.31 -2.45
C TRP A 156 0.53 -5.41 -2.24
N HIS A 157 -0.06 -4.91 -3.34
CA HIS A 157 -1.24 -4.04 -3.43
C HIS A 157 -1.12 -2.63 -2.85
N SER A 158 0.02 -2.27 -2.31
CA SER A 158 0.23 -0.92 -1.79
C SER A 158 0.52 0.14 -2.88
N PHE A 159 0.38 1.42 -2.55
CA PHE A 159 0.43 2.51 -3.52
C PHE A 159 1.69 3.36 -3.43
N LEU A 160 2.35 3.57 -4.57
CA LEU A 160 3.43 4.54 -4.71
C LEU A 160 2.97 5.74 -5.54
N PRO A 161 3.32 6.98 -5.15
CA PRO A 161 3.15 8.13 -6.01
C PRO A 161 3.87 7.97 -7.34
N ALA A 162 3.22 8.34 -8.44
CA ALA A 162 3.84 8.36 -9.75
C ALA A 162 3.19 9.40 -10.66
N ASN A 163 3.97 9.95 -11.60
CA ASN A 163 3.43 10.64 -12.76
C ASN A 163 3.01 9.58 -13.77
N LEU A 164 1.70 9.48 -14.04
CA LEU A 164 1.11 8.42 -14.85
C LEU A 164 0.80 8.90 -16.26
N ASN A 165 1.22 8.14 -17.25
CA ASN A 165 0.83 8.43 -18.63
C ASN A 165 -0.62 8.02 -18.88
N ASN A 166 -1.29 8.72 -19.80
CA ASN A 166 -2.73 8.50 -20.07
C ASN A 166 -3.08 7.07 -20.54
N ASP A 167 -2.11 6.33 -21.06
CA ASP A 167 -2.22 4.93 -21.47
C ASP A 167 -2.02 3.94 -20.31
N GLU A 168 -1.36 4.34 -19.23
CA GLU A 168 -1.14 3.54 -18.03
C GLU A 168 -2.30 3.59 -17.03
N ILE A 169 -3.15 4.62 -17.14
CA ILE A 169 -4.24 4.87 -16.19
C ILE A 169 -5.34 3.80 -16.28
N ASP A 170 -5.80 3.32 -15.13
CA ASP A 170 -6.95 2.44 -14.99
C ASP A 170 -8.26 3.19 -15.35
N LYS A 171 -8.69 3.12 -16.62
CA LYS A 171 -9.85 3.89 -17.13
C LYS A 171 -11.23 3.36 -16.75
N ALA A 172 -11.32 2.15 -16.19
CA ALA A 172 -12.59 1.43 -15.97
C ALA A 172 -13.01 1.37 -14.49
N LEU A 173 -12.42 2.19 -13.63
CA LEU A 173 -12.74 2.18 -12.20
C LEU A 173 -14.02 2.98 -11.91
N GLU A 174 -15.02 2.29 -11.38
CA GLU A 174 -16.26 2.87 -10.87
C GLU A 174 -16.28 2.77 -9.35
N VAL A 175 -16.53 3.90 -8.68
CA VAL A 175 -16.60 3.93 -7.21
C VAL A 175 -17.94 3.41 -6.71
N ARG A 176 -17.90 2.25 -6.08
CA ARG A 176 -19.04 1.61 -5.39
C ARG A 176 -19.26 2.22 -4.00
N PRO A 177 -20.46 2.14 -3.43
CA PRO A 177 -20.71 2.67 -2.09
C PRO A 177 -19.98 1.86 -1.01
N LEU A 178 -19.24 2.55 -0.15
CA LEU A 178 -18.70 1.99 1.09
C LEU A 178 -19.72 2.18 2.21
N SER A 179 -20.65 1.23 2.35
CA SER A 179 -21.69 1.27 3.41
C SER A 179 -21.24 0.56 4.69
N ASP A 180 -21.99 0.77 5.78
CA ASP A 180 -21.72 0.10 7.06
C ASP A 180 -21.74 -1.43 6.93
N GLN A 181 -22.59 -1.99 6.06
CA GLN A 181 -22.67 -3.43 5.83
C GLN A 181 -21.37 -4.00 5.23
N HIS A 182 -20.70 -3.24 4.35
CA HIS A 182 -19.39 -3.65 3.83
C HIS A 182 -18.36 -3.67 4.95
N LEU A 183 -18.28 -2.58 5.71
CA LEU A 183 -17.35 -2.44 6.83
C LEU A 183 -17.56 -3.55 7.87
N GLN A 184 -18.80 -3.77 8.30
CA GLN A 184 -19.13 -4.80 9.28
C GLN A 184 -18.83 -6.21 8.76
N SER A 185 -19.03 -6.48 7.47
CA SER A 185 -18.64 -7.74 6.86
C SER A 185 -17.12 -7.96 6.90
N TRP A 186 -16.34 -6.94 6.52
CA TRP A 186 -14.88 -7.02 6.48
C TRP A 186 -14.25 -7.03 7.88
N TRP A 187 -14.86 -6.37 8.87
CA TRP A 187 -14.44 -6.39 10.27
C TRP A 187 -14.82 -7.69 10.99
N SER A 188 -15.83 -8.42 10.50
CA SER A 188 -16.28 -9.67 11.11
C SER A 188 -15.61 -10.93 10.55
N ILE A 189 -14.69 -10.80 9.59
CA ILE A 189 -13.88 -11.92 9.10
C ILE A 189 -13.15 -12.56 10.30
N PRO A 190 -13.33 -13.88 10.56
CA PRO A 190 -12.72 -14.54 11.72
C PRO A 190 -11.19 -14.47 11.74
N ASP A 191 -10.57 -14.63 10.56
CA ASP A 191 -9.12 -14.64 10.40
C ASP A 191 -8.57 -13.21 10.44
N GLU A 192 -7.66 -12.94 11.38
CA GLU A 192 -7.13 -11.61 11.64
C GLU A 192 -6.31 -11.06 10.47
N GLU A 193 -5.58 -11.91 9.75
CA GLU A 193 -4.76 -11.48 8.61
C GLU A 193 -5.60 -11.00 7.40
N ALA A 194 -6.84 -11.47 7.27
CA ALA A 194 -7.76 -11.14 6.18
C ALA A 194 -8.82 -10.09 6.56
N ARG A 195 -8.80 -9.62 7.82
CA ARG A 195 -9.73 -8.61 8.34
C ARG A 195 -9.24 -7.20 7.98
N LEU A 196 -10.18 -6.31 7.67
CA LEU A 196 -9.87 -4.87 7.56
C LEU A 196 -9.40 -4.30 8.91
N LYS A 197 -8.21 -3.70 8.93
CA LYS A 197 -7.51 -3.25 10.17
C LYS A 197 -7.62 -1.75 10.49
N VAL A 198 -8.30 -0.98 9.64
CA VAL A 198 -8.37 0.49 9.71
C VAL A 198 -9.73 0.92 10.27
N GLU A 199 -9.99 0.77 11.57
CA GLU A 199 -11.33 1.04 12.12
C GLU A 199 -11.50 2.50 12.52
N GLY A 200 -10.59 3.02 13.35
CA GLY A 200 -10.68 4.35 13.94
C GLY A 200 -10.67 5.46 12.89
N PHE A 201 -9.75 5.40 11.94
CA PHE A 201 -9.69 6.42 10.89
C PHE A 201 -10.79 6.30 9.84
N ILE A 202 -11.46 5.15 9.73
CA ILE A 202 -12.71 5.07 8.95
C ILE A 202 -13.78 5.90 9.64
N ARG A 203 -13.93 5.77 10.97
CA ARG A 203 -14.92 6.48 11.78
C ARG A 203 -14.64 7.98 11.89
N ASP A 204 -13.37 8.37 12.06
CA ASP A 204 -12.92 9.76 12.02
C ASP A 204 -11.60 9.91 11.24
N PRO A 205 -11.67 10.20 9.93
CA PRO A 205 -10.48 10.37 9.12
C PRO A 205 -9.69 11.64 9.46
N PHE A 206 -10.24 12.58 10.23
CA PHE A 206 -9.58 13.84 10.55
C PHE A 206 -8.58 13.72 11.71
N LEU A 207 -8.55 12.56 12.39
CA LEU A 207 -7.51 12.20 13.35
C LEU A 207 -6.23 11.67 12.68
N MET A 208 -6.27 11.45 11.36
CA MET A 208 -5.15 10.87 10.64
C MET A 208 -4.00 11.87 10.46
N GLU A 209 -2.83 11.49 10.95
CA GLU A 209 -1.58 12.18 10.69
C GLU A 209 -0.74 11.40 9.67
N ALA A 210 0.03 12.14 8.87
CA ALA A 210 0.97 11.58 7.89
C ALA A 210 2.27 12.40 7.92
N PRO A 211 3.45 11.77 8.09
CA PRO A 211 3.68 10.32 8.16
C PRO A 211 3.10 9.68 9.44
N GLY A 212 2.60 8.44 9.33
CA GLY A 212 1.91 7.75 10.42
C GLY A 212 1.51 6.33 10.03
N HIS A 213 0.41 5.83 10.62
CA HIS A 213 -0.16 4.52 10.35
C HIS A 213 -1.67 4.60 10.16
N PHE A 214 -2.24 3.73 9.32
CA PHE A 214 -3.67 3.50 9.22
C PHE A 214 -4.19 2.50 10.26
N MET A 215 -3.33 1.64 10.81
CA MET A 215 -3.75 0.75 11.90
C MET A 215 -3.93 1.54 13.19
N ASP A 216 -5.02 1.28 13.91
CA ASP A 216 -5.27 1.92 15.22
C ASP A 216 -4.23 1.49 16.26
N GLN A 217 -3.77 0.24 16.17
CA GLN A 217 -2.74 -0.35 17.03
C GLN A 217 -1.76 -1.14 16.15
N PRO A 218 -0.81 -0.46 15.46
CA PRO A 218 0.17 -1.17 14.67
C PRO A 218 1.05 -2.00 15.61
N ASP A 219 1.23 -3.28 15.29
CA ASP A 219 2.15 -4.11 16.04
C ASP A 219 3.61 -3.64 15.82
N GLU A 220 4.52 -4.24 16.58
CA GLU A 220 5.93 -3.87 16.50
C GLU A 220 6.56 -4.13 15.13
N ASN A 221 6.03 -5.10 14.37
CA ASN A 221 6.49 -5.40 13.02
C ASN A 221 6.09 -4.27 12.06
N SER A 222 4.81 -3.91 12.04
CA SER A 222 4.29 -2.79 11.23
C SER A 222 5.03 -1.49 11.56
N GLN A 223 5.23 -1.19 12.84
CA GLN A 223 5.99 -0.01 13.26
C GLN A 223 7.44 -0.03 12.74
N THR A 224 8.10 -1.18 12.84
CA THR A 224 9.47 -1.37 12.35
C THR A 224 9.54 -1.22 10.83
N MET A 225 8.57 -1.76 10.09
CA MET A 225 8.48 -1.63 8.64
C MET A 225 8.31 -0.17 8.22
N CYS A 226 7.36 0.55 8.82
CA CYS A 226 7.15 1.96 8.47
C CYS A 226 8.34 2.85 8.82
N CYS A 227 8.99 2.60 9.95
CA CYS A 227 10.25 3.26 10.27
C CYS A 227 11.32 2.95 9.21
N SER A 228 11.45 1.67 8.81
CA SER A 228 12.47 1.24 7.84
C SER A 228 12.27 1.90 6.49
N PHE A 229 11.03 1.91 5.98
CA PHE A 229 10.68 2.62 4.75
C PHE A 229 10.97 4.10 4.85
N LEU A 230 10.63 4.76 5.95
CA LEU A 230 10.90 6.18 6.14
C LEU A 230 12.40 6.51 6.00
N HIS A 231 13.27 5.68 6.59
CA HIS A 231 14.71 5.89 6.47
C HIS A 231 15.24 5.59 5.05
N ILE A 232 14.65 4.62 4.35
CA ILE A 232 14.98 4.33 2.96
C ILE A 232 14.56 5.48 2.06
N GLU A 233 13.33 5.98 2.19
CA GLU A 233 12.82 7.13 1.43
C GLU A 233 13.67 8.38 1.67
N ASN A 234 13.97 8.71 2.93
CA ASN A 234 14.78 9.87 3.27
C ASN A 234 16.16 9.79 2.60
N ALA A 235 16.81 8.62 2.65
CA ALA A 235 18.09 8.45 1.97
C ALA A 235 17.96 8.53 0.44
N LEU A 236 16.93 7.92 -0.17
CA LEU A 236 16.69 8.06 -1.61
C LEU A 236 16.48 9.52 -2.04
N SER A 237 15.90 10.36 -1.18
CA SER A 237 15.74 11.79 -1.45
C SER A 237 17.02 12.63 -1.23
N GLU A 238 17.96 12.13 -0.42
CA GLU A 238 19.19 12.84 -0.06
C GLU A 238 20.36 12.56 -1.01
N PHE A 239 20.36 11.41 -1.69
CA PHE A 239 21.45 10.98 -2.56
C PHE A 239 21.05 11.04 -4.04
N GLU A 240 21.87 11.71 -4.86
CA GLU A 240 21.67 11.81 -6.32
C GLU A 240 21.72 10.43 -7.01
N ASP A 241 22.57 9.52 -6.53
CA ASP A 241 22.57 8.13 -6.99
C ASP A 241 21.56 7.31 -6.15
N PRO A 242 20.44 6.85 -6.74
CA PRO A 242 19.42 6.08 -6.03
C PRO A 242 19.96 4.74 -5.49
N LYS A 243 21.05 4.23 -6.07
CA LYS A 243 21.73 3.02 -5.58
C LYS A 243 22.42 3.27 -4.25
N VAL A 244 23.08 4.42 -4.13
CA VAL A 244 23.69 4.87 -2.88
C VAL A 244 22.60 5.21 -1.87
N GLY A 245 21.54 5.89 -2.31
CA GLY A 245 20.37 6.21 -1.49
C GLY A 245 19.71 4.98 -0.86
N LEU A 246 19.49 3.91 -1.65
CA LEU A 246 18.93 2.66 -1.15
C LEU A 246 19.84 1.99 -0.11
N VAL A 247 21.15 1.90 -0.39
CA VAL A 247 22.11 1.27 0.53
C VAL A 247 22.24 2.05 1.84
N GLU A 248 22.34 3.38 1.78
CA GLU A 248 22.39 4.22 2.98
C GLU A 248 21.05 4.23 3.72
N GLY A 249 19.95 4.16 3.00
CA GLY A 249 18.60 4.01 3.54
C GLY A 249 18.44 2.75 4.37
N ILE A 250 18.87 1.61 3.83
CA ILE A 250 18.87 0.31 4.51
C ILE A 250 19.77 0.34 5.75
N LYS A 251 20.95 0.98 5.68
CA LYS A 251 21.83 1.17 6.85
C LYS A 251 21.17 2.02 7.93
N ARG A 252 20.50 3.11 7.55
CA ARG A 252 19.77 4.00 8.47
C ARG A 252 18.58 3.28 9.09
N ALA A 253 17.81 2.53 8.30
CA ALA A 253 16.71 1.69 8.79
C ALA A 253 17.21 0.68 9.83
N PHE A 254 18.32 -0.02 9.54
CA PHE A 254 18.94 -0.94 10.48
C PHE A 254 19.40 -0.25 11.78
N SER A 255 20.07 0.90 11.67
CA SER A 255 20.57 1.63 12.85
C SER A 255 19.46 2.24 13.71
N ASN A 256 18.42 2.79 13.08
CA ASN A 256 17.44 3.65 13.75
C ASN A 256 16.13 2.95 14.09
N CYS A 257 15.73 1.92 13.34
CA CYS A 257 14.47 1.19 13.58
C CYS A 257 14.66 -0.11 14.36
N ILE A 258 15.79 -0.77 14.13
CA ILE A 258 16.18 -2.01 14.83
C ILE A 258 17.10 -1.63 16.00
N GLY A 259 18.21 -0.93 15.73
CA GLY A 259 19.20 -0.57 16.74
C GLY A 259 20.01 -1.78 17.25
N ILE A 260 21.17 -1.52 17.85
CA ILE A 260 22.14 -2.55 18.27
C ILE A 260 21.57 -3.49 19.38
N LEU A 261 20.55 -3.05 20.11
CA LEU A 261 20.00 -3.75 21.30
C LEU A 261 18.64 -4.42 21.07
N ALA A 262 18.00 -4.26 19.91
CA ALA A 262 16.68 -4.85 19.60
C ALA A 262 16.74 -5.77 18.37
N LEU A 263 17.63 -6.77 18.45
CA LEU A 263 17.79 -7.84 17.46
C LEU A 263 16.50 -8.64 17.19
N TYR A 264 15.50 -8.60 18.06
CA TYR A 264 14.21 -9.25 17.82
C TYR A 264 13.42 -8.59 16.66
N ARG A 265 13.68 -7.32 16.33
CA ARG A 265 13.11 -6.60 15.16
C ARG A 265 13.81 -6.92 13.84
N LEU A 266 14.91 -7.67 13.90
CA LEU A 266 15.71 -8.05 12.73
C LEU A 266 14.98 -9.02 11.81
N GLY A 267 14.09 -9.86 12.37
CA GLY A 267 13.25 -10.76 11.57
C GLY A 267 12.39 -9.99 10.57
N THR A 268 11.75 -8.92 11.02
CA THR A 268 10.89 -8.05 10.21
C THR A 268 11.67 -7.28 9.14
N PHE A 269 12.87 -6.83 9.47
CA PHE A 269 13.75 -6.19 8.49
C PHE A 269 14.24 -7.18 7.43
N LEU A 270 14.55 -8.41 7.81
CA LEU A 270 14.92 -9.48 6.87
C LEU A 270 13.73 -9.96 6.05
N GLN A 271 12.52 -9.94 6.61
CA GLN A 271 11.27 -10.15 5.88
C GLN A 271 11.08 -9.07 4.81
N LEU A 272 11.16 -7.79 5.19
CA LEU A 272 11.06 -6.67 4.26
C LEU A 272 12.09 -6.80 3.13
N LEU A 273 13.34 -7.11 3.46
CA LEU A 273 14.38 -7.32 2.46
C LEU A 273 14.09 -8.54 1.58
N GLY A 274 13.57 -9.62 2.15
CA GLY A 274 13.09 -10.80 1.44
C GLY A 274 12.00 -10.44 0.44
N GLU A 275 10.98 -9.68 0.86
CA GLU A 275 9.89 -9.20 0.00
C GLU A 275 10.41 -8.29 -1.13
N MET A 276 11.33 -7.37 -0.81
CA MET A 276 12.02 -6.54 -1.81
C MET A 276 12.87 -7.38 -2.78
N ASN A 277 13.44 -8.49 -2.32
CA ASN A 277 14.21 -9.44 -3.16
C ASN A 277 13.29 -10.28 -4.05
N ASP A 278 12.14 -10.70 -3.54
CA ASP A 278 11.16 -11.52 -4.25
C ASP A 278 10.49 -10.73 -5.40
N ILE A 279 10.33 -9.41 -5.25
CA ILE A 279 9.92 -8.51 -6.34
C ILE A 279 11.09 -8.02 -7.21
N GLY A 280 12.31 -8.51 -6.97
CA GLY A 280 13.49 -8.22 -7.78
C GLY A 280 14.13 -6.85 -7.58
N MET A 281 13.70 -6.08 -6.57
CA MET A 281 14.20 -4.74 -6.26
C MET A 281 15.61 -4.78 -5.65
N VAL A 282 15.94 -5.80 -4.85
CA VAL A 282 17.27 -5.99 -4.27
C VAL A 282 17.76 -7.42 -4.49
N LYS A 283 19.08 -7.63 -4.52
CA LYS A 283 19.67 -8.97 -4.48
C LYS A 283 20.30 -9.19 -3.13
N ILE A 284 19.77 -10.15 -2.37
CA ILE A 284 20.37 -10.59 -1.11
C ILE A 284 21.24 -11.81 -1.40
N PRO A 285 22.48 -11.88 -0.91
CA PRO A 285 23.40 -12.98 -1.21
C PRO A 285 23.01 -14.33 -0.59
N VAL A 286 21.90 -14.44 0.15
CA VAL A 286 21.49 -15.67 0.84
C VAL A 286 19.99 -15.94 0.68
N SER A 287 19.63 -17.18 0.39
CA SER A 287 18.25 -17.67 0.40
C SER A 287 17.74 -17.70 1.85
N LEU A 288 16.83 -16.79 2.19
CA LEU A 288 16.20 -16.67 3.51
C LEU A 288 15.12 -17.75 3.76
N SER A 289 14.80 -18.56 2.75
CA SER A 289 13.65 -19.48 2.76
C SER A 289 13.87 -20.80 3.51
N SER A 290 15.04 -21.04 4.11
CA SER A 290 15.29 -22.33 4.78
C SER A 290 16.47 -22.28 5.75
N GLY A 291 16.19 -21.97 7.02
CA GLY A 291 17.12 -22.11 8.14
C GLY A 291 17.39 -20.78 8.84
N GLY A 292 17.02 -20.70 10.13
CA GLY A 292 17.10 -19.48 10.94
C GLY A 292 18.45 -18.75 10.89
N ILE A 293 18.40 -17.44 11.07
CA ILE A 293 19.52 -16.52 10.85
C ILE A 293 20.47 -16.51 12.05
N ASP A 294 21.76 -16.77 11.81
CA ASP A 294 22.85 -16.68 12.78
C ASP A 294 23.33 -15.22 12.95
N ILE A 295 23.35 -14.72 14.19
CA ILE A 295 23.80 -13.36 14.57
C ILE A 295 25.25 -13.10 14.15
N VAL A 296 26.11 -14.13 14.13
CA VAL A 296 27.51 -14.01 13.69
C VAL A 296 27.60 -13.83 12.16
N ALA A 297 26.67 -14.42 11.41
CA ALA A 297 26.57 -14.22 9.97
C ALA A 297 26.14 -12.77 9.65
N ILE A 298 25.18 -12.21 10.39
CA ILE A 298 24.74 -10.80 10.26
C ILE A 298 25.90 -9.82 10.52
N GLY A 299 26.73 -10.08 11.53
CA GLY A 299 27.90 -9.24 11.85
C GLY A 299 28.98 -9.26 10.76
N ALA A 300 29.15 -10.37 10.05
CA ALA A 300 30.01 -10.45 8.88
C ALA A 300 29.36 -9.84 7.62
N MET A 301 28.03 -9.97 7.47
CA MET A 301 27.23 -9.43 6.37
C MET A 301 27.18 -7.89 6.31
N LEU A 302 27.20 -7.21 7.46
CA LEU A 302 27.22 -5.75 7.54
C LEU A 302 28.57 -5.14 7.11
N ARG A 303 29.66 -5.91 7.24
CA ARG A 303 31.03 -5.46 6.97
C ARG A 303 31.40 -5.52 5.48
N ASP A 304 30.77 -6.42 4.72
CA ASP A 304 31.17 -6.73 3.33
C ASP A 304 30.21 -6.18 2.24
N GLY A 305 29.17 -5.42 2.60
CA GLY A 305 28.25 -4.78 1.65
C GLY A 305 26.97 -5.61 1.43
N PHE A 306 25.89 -5.14 2.04
CA PHE A 306 24.70 -5.93 2.34
C PHE A 306 23.72 -6.17 1.17
N VAL A 307 23.64 -5.24 0.21
CA VAL A 307 22.64 -5.28 -0.87
C VAL A 307 23.29 -4.80 -2.17
N THR A 308 23.06 -5.55 -3.25
CA THR A 308 23.36 -5.10 -4.61
C THR A 308 22.07 -5.08 -5.41
N LEU A 309 21.87 -4.04 -6.22
CA LEU A 309 20.72 -3.97 -7.12
C LEU A 309 20.81 -5.07 -8.19
N THR A 310 19.69 -5.72 -8.48
CA THR A 310 19.60 -6.56 -9.68
C THR A 310 19.60 -5.68 -10.92
N LYS A 311 19.89 -6.25 -12.10
CA LYS A 311 19.77 -5.53 -13.37
C LYS A 311 18.32 -5.06 -13.62
N ALA A 312 17.33 -5.81 -13.13
CA ALA A 312 15.91 -5.46 -13.24
C ALA A 312 15.54 -4.31 -12.30
N GLY A 313 15.99 -4.35 -11.04
CA GLY A 313 15.80 -3.26 -10.07
C GLY A 313 16.49 -1.95 -10.49
N SER A 314 17.67 -2.02 -11.12
CA SER A 314 18.30 -0.84 -11.73
C SER A 314 17.42 -0.27 -12.84
N ALA A 315 16.96 -1.09 -13.80
CA ALA A 315 16.12 -0.62 -14.90
C ALA A 315 14.78 -0.03 -14.43
N LEU A 316 14.23 -0.55 -13.33
CA LEU A 316 12.98 -0.08 -12.73
C LEU A 316 13.16 1.32 -12.09
N LEU A 317 14.31 1.56 -11.44
CA LEU A 317 14.70 2.86 -10.88
C LEU A 317 15.14 3.86 -11.95
N ASP A 318 15.89 3.42 -12.95
CA ASP A 318 16.35 4.24 -14.08
C ASP A 318 15.14 4.74 -14.90
N GLY A 319 14.06 3.97 -14.98
CA GLY A 319 12.78 4.37 -15.58
C GLY A 319 11.99 5.43 -14.79
N PHE A 320 12.33 5.71 -13.52
CA PHE A 320 11.70 6.79 -12.74
C PHE A 320 12.35 8.16 -12.97
N TYR A 321 13.53 8.22 -13.58
CA TYR A 321 14.31 9.45 -13.74
C TYR A 321 14.59 9.84 -15.22
N ALA A 322 14.06 9.09 -16.19
CA ALA A 322 14.36 9.30 -17.61
C ALA A 322 13.63 10.49 -18.29
N ASP A 323 12.96 11.38 -17.54
CA ASP A 323 12.24 12.55 -18.10
C ASP A 323 12.87 13.92 -17.72
N GLU A 324 14.09 13.94 -17.19
CA GLU A 324 14.87 15.18 -17.06
C GLU A 324 16.17 15.11 -17.88
N GLU A 325 16.07 14.92 -19.20
CA GLU A 325 17.14 15.31 -20.14
C GLU A 325 16.61 15.34 -21.61
N GLU A 326 15.80 16.36 -21.93
CA GLU A 326 15.83 17.00 -23.25
C GLU A 326 15.82 18.53 -23.06
N ASP A 327 17.02 19.08 -22.91
CA ASP A 327 17.50 20.30 -23.59
C ASP A 327 19.05 20.36 -23.54
#